data_AF-A0A7L2MZ84-F1
#
_entry.id   AF-A0A7L2MZ84-F1
#
_cell.length_a   1.000
_cell.length_b   1.000
_cell.length_c   1.000
_cell.angle_alpha   90.00
_cell.angle_beta   90.00
_cell.angle_gamma   90.00
#
_symmetry.space_group_name_H-M   'P 1'
#
loop_
_entity.id
_entity.type
_entity.pdbx_description
1 polymer ?
#
loop_
_entity_poly.entity_id
_entity_poly.type
_entity_poly.pdbx_seq_one_letter_code
_entity_poly.pdbx_strand_id
1 'polypeptide(L)'
;MAESPEEVAVLVQRVVKDIRNAFQRNPHIDEIGLIPCPEARYNRSPIVLVENKLGVESWCVKFLLPYVHNKLLFYRQRKQWLNKDELIDITCTLLLLNPDFTTAWNVRKELILSGTLNPLKDLHLGKLALTKFPKSPETWIHRRWVLQQLIQENSLPSLATKGNLGAAPVERIQRLVQEEMKVCSEAAGRYPSNYNAWSHRIWVLQHLAKLTVKV
;
A
#
# COMPACT_ATOMS: atom_id res chain seq x y z
N MET A 1 6.89 -23.71 18.88
CA MET A 1 5.91 -22.58 18.83
C MET A 1 6.39 -21.57 19.84
N ALA A 2 6.34 -20.27 19.58
CA ALA A 2 6.87 -19.28 20.52
C ALA A 2 6.16 -19.41 21.88
N GLU A 3 6.91 -19.68 22.95
CA GLU A 3 6.42 -19.98 24.30
C GLU A 3 6.36 -18.71 25.17
N SER A 4 7.03 -17.61 24.76
CA SER A 4 7.03 -16.33 25.48
C SER A 4 6.65 -15.12 24.61
N PRO A 5 6.17 -14.00 25.22
CA PRO A 5 5.92 -12.74 24.52
C PRO A 5 7.15 -12.18 23.78
N GLU A 6 8.35 -12.38 24.32
CA GLU A 6 9.62 -11.96 23.72
C GLU A 6 9.92 -12.76 22.45
N GLU A 7 9.70 -14.07 22.48
CA GLU A 7 9.89 -14.93 21.30
C GLU A 7 8.92 -14.54 20.16
N VAL A 8 7.67 -14.23 20.51
CA VAL A 8 6.69 -13.71 19.55
C VAL A 8 7.16 -12.39 18.96
N ALA A 9 7.70 -11.48 19.78
CA ALA A 9 8.21 -10.19 19.30
C ALA A 9 9.36 -10.36 18.29
N VAL A 10 10.33 -11.23 18.59
CA VAL A 10 11.46 -11.55 17.69
C VAL A 10 10.96 -12.17 16.38
N LEU A 11 10.03 -13.13 16.48
CA LEU A 11 9.41 -13.75 15.31
C LEU A 11 8.72 -12.70 14.43
N VAL A 12 7.87 -11.85 15.00
CA VAL A 12 7.14 -10.84 14.24
C VAL A 12 8.08 -9.83 13.59
N GLN A 13 9.12 -9.39 14.29
CA GLN A 13 10.13 -8.50 13.72
C GLN A 13 10.84 -9.13 12.52
N ARG A 14 11.15 -10.43 12.60
CA ARG A 14 11.69 -11.19 11.47
C ARG A 14 10.71 -11.22 10.30
N VAL A 15 9.43 -11.48 10.54
CA VAL A 15 8.41 -11.54 9.47
C VAL A 15 8.22 -10.18 8.78
N VAL A 16 8.19 -9.08 9.53
CA VAL A 16 8.15 -7.72 8.96
C VAL A 16 9.35 -7.46 8.05
N LYS A 17 10.55 -7.85 8.49
CA LYS A 17 11.77 -7.75 7.69
C LYS A 17 11.71 -8.63 6.44
N ASP A 18 11.16 -9.83 6.53
CA ASP A 18 11.01 -10.75 5.40
C ASP A 18 10.05 -10.18 4.33
N ILE A 19 8.97 -9.51 4.73
CA ILE A 19 8.08 -8.77 3.82
C ILE A 19 8.84 -7.65 3.11
N ARG A 20 9.58 -6.81 3.86
CA ARG A 20 10.43 -5.76 3.30
C ARG A 20 11.41 -6.34 2.26
N ASN A 21 12.10 -7.41 2.63
CA ASN A 21 13.08 -8.07 1.77
C ASN A 21 12.41 -8.63 0.50
N ALA A 22 11.19 -9.14 0.58
CA ALA A 22 10.46 -9.63 -0.59
C ALA A 22 10.22 -8.51 -1.62
N PHE A 23 9.79 -7.32 -1.17
CA PHE A 23 9.62 -6.15 -2.04
C PHE A 23 10.94 -5.62 -2.62
N GLN A 24 12.03 -5.71 -1.86
CA GLN A 24 13.36 -5.33 -2.36
C GLN A 24 13.89 -6.31 -3.41
N ARG A 25 13.63 -7.60 -3.23
CA ARG A 25 14.05 -8.67 -4.16
C ARG A 25 13.23 -8.68 -5.44
N ASN A 26 11.91 -8.48 -5.33
CA ASN A 26 11.01 -8.45 -6.47
C ASN A 26 10.12 -7.20 -6.44
N PRO A 27 10.45 -6.14 -7.20
CA PRO A 27 9.63 -4.94 -7.31
C PRO A 27 8.36 -5.14 -8.18
N HIS A 28 8.22 -6.31 -8.83
CA HIS A 28 7.12 -6.65 -9.72
C HIS A 28 6.05 -7.53 -9.07
N ILE A 29 6.06 -7.66 -7.73
CA ILE A 29 4.98 -8.33 -7.00
C ILE A 29 3.65 -7.69 -7.43
N ASP A 30 2.70 -8.51 -7.88
CA ASP A 30 1.45 -8.04 -8.47
C ASP A 30 0.22 -8.46 -7.66
N GLU A 31 0.38 -9.37 -6.70
CA GLU A 31 -0.71 -9.90 -5.90
C GLU A 31 -0.23 -10.48 -4.57
N ILE A 32 -1.05 -10.28 -3.54
CA ILE A 32 -0.88 -10.89 -2.22
C ILE A 32 -1.95 -11.95 -1.94
N GLY A 33 -1.57 -12.99 -1.19
CA GLY A 33 -2.45 -14.09 -0.81
C GLY A 33 -2.22 -14.57 0.62
N LEU A 34 -3.24 -15.23 1.19
CA LEU A 34 -3.09 -15.98 2.44
C LEU A 34 -2.96 -17.47 2.11
N ILE A 35 -1.90 -18.11 2.59
CA ILE A 35 -1.66 -19.54 2.40
C ILE A 35 -2.26 -20.29 3.61
N PRO A 36 -3.23 -21.18 3.41
CA PRO A 36 -3.77 -22.01 4.49
C PRO A 36 -2.67 -22.90 5.09
N CYS A 37 -2.24 -22.57 6.30
CA CYS A 37 -1.20 -23.25 7.05
C CYS A 37 -1.49 -23.03 8.54
N PRO A 38 -2.08 -24.00 9.26
CA PRO A 38 -2.54 -23.81 10.64
C PRO A 38 -1.38 -23.73 11.65
N GLU A 39 -0.25 -24.36 11.34
CA GLU A 39 0.94 -24.47 12.20
C GLU A 39 2.21 -24.18 11.41
N ALA A 40 3.22 -23.65 12.11
CA ALA A 40 4.53 -23.40 11.51
C ALA A 40 5.20 -24.73 11.12
N ARG A 41 5.53 -24.87 9.84
CA ARG A 41 6.25 -26.04 9.32
C ARG A 41 7.72 -25.70 9.16
N TYR A 42 8.59 -26.35 9.94
CA TYR A 42 10.05 -26.19 9.89
C TYR A 42 10.55 -24.77 10.25
N ASN A 43 11.87 -24.57 10.25
CA ASN A 43 12.50 -23.26 10.44
C ASN A 43 12.48 -22.43 9.14
N ARG A 44 11.28 -22.20 8.58
CA ARG A 44 11.06 -21.40 7.36
C ARG A 44 10.27 -20.14 7.67
N SER A 45 10.49 -19.10 6.86
CA SER A 45 9.69 -17.87 6.94
C SER A 45 8.25 -18.15 6.50
N PRO A 46 7.23 -17.57 7.15
CA PRO A 46 5.85 -17.64 6.68
C PRO A 46 5.61 -16.78 5.41
N ILE A 47 6.62 -16.03 4.97
CA ILE A 47 6.57 -15.22 3.75
C ILE A 47 7.08 -16.06 2.58
N VAL A 48 6.18 -16.38 1.66
CA VAL A 48 6.44 -17.24 0.51
C VAL A 48 6.28 -16.41 -0.76
N LEU A 49 7.37 -16.24 -1.50
CA LEU A 49 7.36 -15.54 -2.79
C LEU A 49 7.50 -16.57 -3.92
N VAL A 50 6.47 -16.70 -4.75
CA VAL A 50 6.47 -17.55 -5.95
C VAL A 50 6.18 -16.65 -7.14
N GLU A 51 7.14 -16.54 -8.06
CA GLU A 51 7.08 -15.60 -9.19
C GLU A 51 6.80 -14.16 -8.69
N ASN A 52 5.65 -13.59 -9.06
CA ASN A 52 5.19 -12.25 -8.66
C ASN A 52 4.13 -12.29 -7.55
N LYS A 53 3.89 -13.45 -6.94
CA LYS A 53 2.85 -13.65 -5.92
C LYS A 53 3.46 -13.74 -4.53
N LEU A 54 3.04 -12.86 -3.63
CA LEU A 54 3.48 -12.83 -2.24
C LEU A 54 2.43 -13.50 -1.33
N GLY A 55 2.74 -14.69 -0.86
CA GLY A 55 1.93 -15.44 0.10
C GLY A 55 2.37 -15.21 1.54
N VAL A 56 1.39 -15.14 2.44
CA VAL A 56 1.60 -15.14 3.89
C VAL A 56 0.92 -16.37 4.48
N GLU A 57 1.67 -17.23 5.14
CA GLU A 57 1.12 -18.41 5.83
C GLU A 57 0.21 -18.02 7.00
N SER A 58 -0.97 -18.63 7.10
CA SER A 58 -2.01 -18.19 8.03
C SER A 58 -1.63 -18.30 9.52
N TRP A 59 -0.75 -19.24 9.89
CA TRP A 59 -0.36 -19.46 11.28
C TRP A 59 0.31 -18.23 11.90
N CYS A 60 1.00 -17.40 11.12
CA CYS A 60 1.72 -16.25 11.64
C CYS A 60 0.81 -15.03 11.85
N VAL A 61 -0.34 -14.95 11.17
CA VAL A 61 -1.22 -13.77 11.17
C VAL A 61 -1.77 -13.47 12.57
N LYS A 62 -2.10 -14.50 13.36
CA LYS A 62 -2.60 -14.36 14.74
C LYS A 62 -1.59 -13.70 15.70
N PHE A 63 -0.30 -13.73 15.36
CA PHE A 63 0.76 -13.07 16.12
C PHE A 63 1.16 -11.73 15.48
N LEU A 64 1.32 -11.75 14.16
CA LEU A 64 1.77 -10.62 13.36
C LEU A 64 0.80 -9.44 13.47
N LEU A 65 -0.49 -9.66 13.20
CA LEU A 65 -1.48 -8.59 13.12
C LEU A 65 -1.65 -7.84 14.46
N PRO A 66 -1.89 -8.51 15.61
CA PRO A 66 -2.00 -7.80 16.89
C PRO A 66 -0.72 -7.05 17.27
N TYR A 67 0.45 -7.62 16.99
CA TYR A 67 1.73 -6.98 17.31
C TYR A 67 1.92 -5.70 16.50
N VAL A 68 1.80 -5.73 15.16
CA VAL A 68 2.00 -4.54 14.33
C VAL A 68 0.92 -3.48 14.56
N HIS A 69 -0.31 -3.92 14.87
CA HIS A 69 -1.42 -3.03 15.24
C HIS A 69 -1.12 -2.28 16.54
N ASN A 70 -0.77 -2.99 17.62
CA ASN A 70 -0.48 -2.38 18.91
C ASN A 70 0.78 -1.52 18.87
N LYS A 71 1.82 -1.94 18.13
CA LYS A 71 3.03 -1.14 17.91
C LYS A 71 2.72 0.20 17.24
N LEU A 72 1.82 0.22 16.25
CA LEU A 72 1.37 1.47 15.63
C LEU A 72 0.52 2.33 16.58
N LEU A 73 -0.35 1.72 17.39
CA LEU A 73 -1.14 2.44 18.37
C LEU A 73 -0.27 3.07 19.46
N PHE A 74 0.74 2.37 19.96
CA PHE A 74 1.68 2.94 20.94
C PHE A 74 2.48 4.11 20.37
N TYR A 75 2.86 4.03 19.10
CA TYR A 75 3.43 5.18 18.39
C TYR A 75 2.46 6.37 18.35
N ARG A 76 1.20 6.15 17.96
CA ARG A 76 0.18 7.21 17.92
C ARG A 76 -0.13 7.81 19.30
N GLN A 77 -0.10 6.99 20.34
CA GLN A 77 -0.26 7.40 21.74
C GLN A 77 1.01 8.00 22.35
N ARG A 78 2.11 8.10 21.59
CA ARG A 78 3.43 8.57 22.06
C ARG A 78 4.00 7.75 23.23
N LYS A 79 3.57 6.50 23.36
CA LYS A 79 4.07 5.55 24.37
C LYS A 79 5.35 4.84 23.93
N GLN A 80 5.56 4.74 22.62
CA GLN A 80 6.74 4.11 22.03
C GLN A 80 7.17 4.89 20.80
N TRP A 81 8.46 5.24 20.72
CA TRP A 81 9.02 5.87 19.53
C TRP A 81 9.31 4.82 18.44
N LEU A 82 9.11 5.20 17.18
CA LEU A 82 9.47 4.42 16.00
C LEU A 82 10.18 5.35 15.01
N ASN A 83 11.24 4.85 14.38
CA ASN A 83 11.88 5.59 13.30
C ASN A 83 11.05 5.55 12.02
N LYS A 84 11.42 6.37 11.03
CA LYS A 84 10.71 6.50 9.75
C LYS A 84 10.64 5.18 8.97
N ASP A 85 11.72 4.41 8.94
CA ASP A 85 11.76 3.12 8.23
C ASP A 85 10.91 2.06 8.91
N GLU A 86 10.89 2.04 10.25
CA GLU A 86 10.01 1.19 11.04
C GLU A 86 8.54 1.54 10.82
N LEU A 87 8.20 2.83 10.75
CA LEU A 87 6.82 3.26 10.46
C LEU A 87 6.37 2.80 9.08
N ILE A 88 7.23 2.91 8.06
CA ILE A 88 6.94 2.44 6.70
C ILE A 88 6.68 0.93 6.71
N ASP A 89 7.52 0.16 7.40
CA ASP A 89 7.42 -1.30 7.49
C ASP A 89 6.19 -1.79 8.23
N ILE A 90 5.93 -1.22 9.41
CA ILE A 90 4.81 -1.59 10.27
C ILE A 90 3.50 -1.25 9.55
N THR A 91 3.40 -0.06 8.96
CA THR A 91 2.19 0.32 8.21
C THR A 91 2.02 -0.48 6.93
N CYS A 92 3.11 -0.79 6.21
CA CYS A 92 3.06 -1.68 5.04
C CYS A 92 2.49 -3.05 5.41
N THR A 93 3.10 -3.71 6.40
CA THR A 93 2.69 -5.04 6.87
C THR A 93 1.23 -5.04 7.34
N LEU A 94 0.85 -4.03 8.12
CA LEU A 94 -0.49 -3.91 8.67
C LEU A 94 -1.54 -3.72 7.56
N LEU A 95 -1.26 -2.93 6.54
CA LEU A 95 -2.19 -2.65 5.45
C LEU A 95 -2.32 -3.81 4.44
N LEU A 96 -1.30 -4.66 4.30
CA LEU A 96 -1.42 -5.92 3.55
C LEU A 96 -2.35 -6.95 4.25
N LEU A 97 -2.52 -6.83 5.57
CA LEU A 97 -3.34 -7.73 6.38
C LEU A 97 -4.74 -7.16 6.68
N ASN A 98 -4.83 -5.85 6.92
CA ASN A 98 -6.05 -5.13 7.25
C ASN A 98 -6.03 -3.73 6.62
N PRO A 99 -6.44 -3.59 5.34
CA PRO A 99 -6.39 -2.30 4.64
C PRO A 99 -7.47 -1.31 5.09
N ASP A 100 -8.46 -1.74 5.88
CA ASP A 100 -9.50 -0.85 6.42
C ASP A 100 -9.08 -0.15 7.73
N PHE A 101 -7.79 -0.26 8.09
CA PHE A 101 -7.25 0.47 9.24
C PHE A 101 -6.81 1.90 8.86
N THR A 102 -7.76 2.83 8.91
CA THR A 102 -7.59 4.25 8.57
C THR A 102 -6.36 4.90 9.19
N THR A 103 -6.06 4.61 10.45
CA THR A 103 -4.92 5.20 11.17
C THR A 103 -3.58 4.86 10.52
N ALA A 104 -3.43 3.65 9.98
CA ALA A 104 -2.22 3.25 9.24
C ALA A 104 -2.08 4.05 7.95
N TRP A 105 -3.15 4.19 7.16
CA TRP A 105 -3.13 5.06 6.00
C TRP A 105 -2.80 6.51 6.36
N ASN A 106 -3.32 7.04 7.46
CA ASN A 106 -3.02 8.40 7.90
C ASN A 106 -1.54 8.60 8.29
N VAL A 107 -0.90 7.61 8.92
CA VAL A 107 0.56 7.67 9.18
C VAL A 107 1.31 7.78 7.86
N ARG A 108 0.90 7.02 6.84
CA ARG A 108 1.54 7.07 5.52
C ARG A 108 1.31 8.40 4.81
N LYS A 109 0.14 9.03 4.96
CA LYS A 109 -0.11 10.40 4.49
C LYS A 109 0.89 11.39 5.10
N GLU A 110 1.13 11.33 6.41
CA GLU A 110 2.13 12.17 7.10
C GLU A 110 3.57 11.90 6.59
N LEU A 111 3.90 10.63 6.35
CA LEU A 111 5.19 10.27 5.76
C LEU A 111 5.36 10.80 4.33
N ILE A 112 4.29 10.81 3.53
CA ILE A 112 4.27 11.38 2.18
C ILE A 112 4.46 12.90 2.25
N LEU A 113 3.66 13.60 3.08
CA LEU A 113 3.73 15.05 3.22
C LEU A 113 5.08 15.54 3.75
N SER A 114 5.77 14.74 4.57
CA SER A 114 7.12 15.04 5.05
C SER A 114 8.23 14.72 4.05
N GLY A 115 7.90 14.26 2.83
CA GLY A 115 8.87 13.85 1.81
C GLY A 115 9.60 12.54 2.12
N THR A 116 9.21 11.84 3.19
CA THR A 116 9.87 10.60 3.63
C THR A 116 9.44 9.41 2.77
N LEU A 117 8.20 9.40 2.28
CA LEU A 117 7.61 8.28 1.56
C LEU A 117 7.17 8.72 0.16
N ASN A 118 7.63 8.00 -0.86
CA ASN A 118 7.26 8.27 -2.25
C ASN A 118 5.78 7.89 -2.49
N PRO A 119 4.92 8.82 -2.96
CA PRO A 119 3.52 8.55 -3.27
C PRO A 119 3.27 7.34 -4.18
N LEU A 120 4.17 7.07 -5.14
CA LEU A 120 4.06 5.94 -6.05
C LEU A 120 4.19 4.59 -5.33
N LYS A 121 4.96 4.53 -4.24
CA LYS A 121 5.04 3.33 -3.39
C LYS A 121 3.70 3.06 -2.70
N ASP A 122 2.96 4.09 -2.33
CA ASP A 122 1.63 3.95 -1.72
C ASP A 122 0.54 3.57 -2.73
N LEU A 123 0.63 4.07 -3.96
CA LEU A 123 -0.22 3.56 -5.06
C LEU A 123 0.04 2.07 -5.32
N HIS A 124 1.29 1.61 -5.24
CA HIS A 124 1.62 0.20 -5.38
C HIS A 124 1.11 -0.64 -4.19
N LEU A 125 1.32 -0.18 -2.96
CA LEU A 125 0.79 -0.84 -1.75
C LEU A 125 -0.74 -0.98 -1.79
N GLY A 126 -1.44 0.10 -2.15
CA GLY A 126 -2.90 0.08 -2.31
C GLY A 126 -3.35 -0.88 -3.41
N LYS A 127 -2.61 -0.95 -4.54
CA LYS A 127 -2.91 -1.92 -5.61
C LYS A 127 -2.82 -3.36 -5.11
N LEU A 128 -1.78 -3.69 -4.34
CA LEU A 128 -1.62 -5.01 -3.75
C LEU A 128 -2.71 -5.32 -2.73
N ALA A 129 -3.04 -4.39 -1.83
CA ALA A 129 -4.15 -4.57 -0.89
C ALA A 129 -5.47 -4.91 -1.61
N LEU A 130 -5.75 -4.26 -2.75
CA LEU A 130 -6.95 -4.50 -3.55
C LEU A 130 -6.99 -5.87 -4.25
N THR A 131 -5.87 -6.59 -4.38
CA THR A 131 -5.91 -7.95 -4.94
C THR A 131 -6.56 -8.94 -3.97
N LYS A 132 -6.41 -8.71 -2.67
CA LYS A 132 -7.03 -9.51 -1.60
C LYS A 132 -8.31 -8.90 -1.06
N PHE A 133 -8.39 -7.57 -1.01
CA PHE A 133 -9.50 -6.81 -0.44
C PHE A 133 -10.07 -5.81 -1.46
N PRO A 134 -10.65 -6.28 -2.58
CA PRO A 134 -11.04 -5.40 -3.70
C PRO A 134 -12.11 -4.36 -3.34
N LYS A 135 -12.84 -4.57 -2.23
CA LYS A 135 -13.89 -3.66 -1.75
C LYS A 135 -13.43 -2.67 -0.68
N SER A 136 -12.20 -2.76 -0.17
CA SER A 136 -11.74 -1.95 0.98
C SER A 136 -12.00 -0.46 0.73
N PRO A 137 -12.96 0.17 1.45
CA PRO A 137 -13.29 1.57 1.22
C PRO A 137 -12.10 2.49 1.52
N GLU A 138 -11.38 2.21 2.61
CA GLU A 138 -10.25 3.02 3.05
C GLU A 138 -9.09 3.01 2.06
N THR A 139 -8.87 1.88 1.37
CA THR A 139 -7.85 1.82 0.32
C THR A 139 -8.19 2.76 -0.83
N TRP A 140 -9.44 2.80 -1.29
CA TRP A 140 -9.88 3.72 -2.33
C TRP A 140 -9.88 5.18 -1.87
N ILE A 141 -10.29 5.46 -0.63
CA ILE A 141 -10.24 6.81 -0.03
C ILE A 141 -8.79 7.30 0.02
N HIS A 142 -7.87 6.49 0.52
CA HIS A 142 -6.45 6.83 0.57
C HIS A 142 -5.88 7.03 -0.84
N ARG A 143 -6.20 6.14 -1.79
CA ARG A 143 -5.74 6.24 -3.18
C ARG A 143 -6.15 7.56 -3.85
N ARG A 144 -7.38 8.02 -3.64
CA ARG A 144 -7.85 9.34 -4.10
C ARG A 144 -7.00 10.47 -3.52
N TRP A 145 -6.71 10.43 -2.22
CA TRP A 145 -5.86 11.42 -1.57
C TRP A 145 -4.44 11.45 -2.19
N VAL A 146 -3.83 10.28 -2.41
CA VAL A 146 -2.48 10.19 -3.02
C VAL A 146 -2.46 10.77 -4.44
N LEU A 147 -3.47 10.45 -5.26
CA LEU A 147 -3.60 11.00 -6.60
C LEU A 147 -3.76 12.52 -6.60
N GLN A 148 -4.52 13.07 -5.64
CA GLN A 148 -4.65 14.53 -5.48
C GLN A 148 -3.30 15.19 -5.18
N GLN A 149 -2.47 14.59 -4.29
CA GLN A 149 -1.14 15.13 -4.00
C GLN A 149 -0.26 15.15 -5.25
N LEU A 150 -0.24 14.05 -6.01
CA LEU A 150 0.56 13.94 -7.25
C LEU A 150 0.16 14.97 -8.32
N ILE A 151 -1.12 15.36 -8.40
CA ILE A 151 -1.60 16.37 -9.35
C ILE A 151 -1.24 17.78 -8.88
N GLN A 152 -1.36 18.05 -7.58
CA GLN A 152 -1.01 19.36 -7.00
C GLN A 152 0.47 19.66 -7.17
N GLU A 153 1.35 18.67 -6.95
CA GLU A 153 2.79 18.78 -7.20
C GLU A 153 3.12 19.14 -8.66
N ASN A 154 2.36 18.60 -9.63
CA ASN A 154 2.58 18.90 -11.06
C ASN A 154 2.05 20.29 -11.47
N SER A 155 1.14 20.89 -10.69
CA SER A 155 0.57 22.21 -10.98
C SER A 155 1.44 23.37 -10.49
N LEU A 156 2.42 23.10 -9.62
CA LEU A 156 3.37 24.11 -9.17
C LEU A 156 4.38 24.42 -10.30
N PRO A 157 4.54 25.68 -10.72
CA PRO A 157 5.56 26.03 -11.70
C PRO A 157 6.94 25.78 -11.07
N SER A 158 7.60 24.70 -11.49
CA SER A 158 8.99 24.47 -11.16
C SER A 158 9.82 25.65 -11.65
N LEU A 159 10.50 26.33 -10.74
CA LEU A 159 11.56 27.30 -11.01
C LEU A 159 12.77 26.58 -11.63
N ALA A 160 12.63 25.95 -12.80
CA ALA A 160 13.76 25.43 -13.58
C ALA A 160 13.36 25.07 -15.01
N THR A 161 14.10 25.68 -15.94
CA THR A 161 14.41 25.19 -17.30
C THR A 161 13.36 25.45 -18.39
N LYS A 162 13.49 26.61 -19.03
CA LYS A 162 12.96 26.87 -20.37
C LYS A 162 13.47 25.80 -21.36
N GLY A 163 12.61 24.86 -21.72
CA GLY A 163 12.83 23.90 -22.82
C GLY A 163 11.89 22.69 -22.73
N ASN A 164 10.89 22.61 -23.62
CA ASN A 164 10.01 21.44 -23.86
C ASN A 164 9.12 20.91 -22.71
N LEU A 165 8.58 21.78 -21.84
CA LEU A 165 7.83 21.37 -20.63
C LEU A 165 6.32 21.07 -20.80
N GLY A 166 5.73 21.24 -22.00
CA GLY A 166 4.28 21.12 -22.18
C GLY A 166 3.74 19.68 -22.21
N ALA A 167 4.52 18.71 -22.71
CA ALA A 167 4.08 17.34 -22.96
C ALA A 167 4.27 16.41 -21.74
N ALA A 168 5.38 16.56 -21.00
CA ALA A 168 5.74 15.67 -19.89
C ALA A 168 4.70 15.60 -18.75
N PRO A 169 4.04 16.71 -18.35
CA PRO A 169 2.99 16.66 -17.32
C PRO A 169 1.74 15.93 -17.80
N VAL A 170 1.33 16.13 -19.07
CA VAL A 170 0.13 15.49 -19.65
C VAL A 170 0.34 13.99 -19.80
N GLU A 171 1.49 13.57 -20.32
CA GLU A 171 1.83 12.14 -20.45
C GLU A 171 1.89 11.43 -19.09
N ARG A 172 2.38 12.10 -18.04
CA ARG A 172 2.37 11.57 -16.67
C ARG A 172 0.95 11.37 -16.15
N ILE A 173 0.06 12.36 -16.35
CA ILE A 173 -1.35 12.28 -15.94
C ILE A 173 -2.04 11.15 -16.72
N GLN A 174 -1.79 11.02 -18.02
CA GLN A 174 -2.35 9.96 -18.85
C GLN A 174 -1.93 8.57 -18.37
N ARG A 175 -0.65 8.38 -18.02
CA ARG A 175 -0.16 7.12 -17.43
C ARG A 175 -0.83 6.79 -16.10
N LEU A 176 -1.02 7.79 -15.22
CA LEU A 176 -1.75 7.60 -13.97
C LEU A 176 -3.20 7.17 -14.24
N VAL A 177 -3.91 7.88 -15.13
CA VAL A 177 -5.28 7.52 -15.51
C VAL A 177 -5.36 6.10 -16.06
N GLN A 178 -4.44 5.69 -16.95
CA GLN A 178 -4.41 4.33 -17.49
C GLN A 178 -4.19 3.27 -16.40
N GLU A 179 -3.26 3.50 -15.47
CA GLU A 179 -3.04 2.59 -14.35
C GLU A 179 -4.27 2.51 -13.43
N GLU A 180 -4.93 3.63 -13.15
CA GLU A 180 -6.18 3.64 -12.38
C GLU A 180 -7.30 2.85 -13.08
N MET A 181 -7.44 2.96 -14.41
CA MET A 181 -8.41 2.17 -15.17
C MET A 181 -8.14 0.68 -15.04
N LYS A 182 -6.87 0.27 -15.07
CA LYS A 182 -6.45 -1.12 -14.89
C LYS A 182 -6.79 -1.62 -13.49
N VAL A 183 -6.38 -0.90 -12.44
CA VAL A 183 -6.64 -1.28 -11.04
C VAL A 183 -8.15 -1.35 -10.74
N CYS A 184 -8.96 -0.41 -11.24
CA CYS A 184 -10.41 -0.46 -11.09
C CYS A 184 -11.02 -1.70 -11.76
N SER A 185 -10.58 -2.02 -12.99
CA SER A 185 -11.09 -3.16 -13.75
C SER A 185 -10.71 -4.48 -13.09
N GLU A 186 -9.47 -4.59 -12.61
CA GLU A 186 -8.96 -5.72 -11.84
C GLU A 186 -9.72 -5.95 -10.53
N ALA A 187 -10.05 -4.88 -9.79
CA ALA A 187 -10.83 -4.97 -8.55
C ALA A 187 -12.31 -5.27 -8.80
N ALA A 188 -12.88 -4.76 -9.90
CA ALA A 188 -14.25 -5.08 -10.32
C ALA A 188 -14.39 -6.52 -10.81
N GLY A 189 -13.35 -7.08 -11.46
CA GLY A 189 -13.32 -8.49 -11.86
C GLY A 189 -13.24 -9.47 -10.68
N ARG A 190 -12.66 -9.04 -9.55
CA ARG A 190 -12.54 -9.86 -8.33
C ARG A 190 -13.78 -9.86 -7.44
N TYR A 191 -14.69 -8.90 -7.58
CA TYR A 191 -15.90 -8.84 -6.76
C TYR A 191 -17.10 -8.33 -7.57
N PRO A 192 -18.22 -9.07 -7.63
CA PRO A 192 -19.39 -8.67 -8.41
C PRO A 192 -19.99 -7.38 -7.88
N SER A 193 -20.36 -6.46 -8.77
CA SER A 193 -20.95 -5.15 -8.41
C SER A 193 -20.10 -4.36 -7.40
N ASN A 194 -18.78 -4.32 -7.61
CA ASN A 194 -17.86 -3.58 -6.75
C ASN A 194 -18.06 -2.05 -6.87
N TYR A 195 -19.00 -1.52 -6.07
CA TYR A 195 -19.37 -0.10 -6.06
C TYR A 195 -18.16 0.82 -5.82
N ASN A 196 -17.27 0.47 -4.88
CA ASN A 196 -16.13 1.32 -4.54
C ASN A 196 -15.13 1.44 -5.70
N ALA A 197 -14.85 0.35 -6.43
CA ALA A 197 -14.00 0.39 -7.61
C ALA A 197 -14.60 1.25 -8.73
N TRP A 198 -15.89 1.11 -9.01
CA TRP A 198 -16.58 1.92 -10.03
C TRP A 198 -16.71 3.39 -9.65
N SER A 199 -17.03 3.66 -8.38
CA SER A 199 -17.09 5.03 -7.84
C SER A 199 -15.73 5.72 -7.92
N HIS A 200 -14.64 5.02 -7.58
CA HIS A 200 -13.29 5.53 -7.76
C HIS A 200 -12.95 5.79 -9.23
N ARG A 201 -13.34 4.88 -10.15
CA ARG A 201 -13.14 5.06 -11.59
C ARG A 201 -13.83 6.32 -12.12
N ILE A 202 -15.08 6.58 -11.69
CA ILE A 202 -15.80 7.81 -12.03
C ILE A 202 -15.07 9.03 -11.46
N TRP A 203 -14.64 8.96 -10.21
CA TRP A 203 -13.89 10.04 -9.57
C TRP A 203 -12.60 10.38 -10.33
N VAL A 204 -11.85 9.37 -10.80
CA VAL A 204 -10.65 9.57 -11.62
C VAL A 204 -10.97 10.32 -12.91
N LEU A 205 -12.03 9.96 -13.62
CA LEU A 205 -12.43 10.68 -14.84
C LEU A 205 -12.84 12.13 -14.54
N GLN A 206 -13.52 12.37 -13.41
CA GLN A 206 -13.99 13.70 -13.02
C GLN A 206 -12.86 14.65 -12.61
N HIS A 207 -11.77 14.13 -12.03
CA HIS A 207 -10.72 14.96 -11.41
C HIS A 207 -9.37 14.90 -12.14
N LEU A 208 -9.03 13.77 -12.78
CA LEU A 208 -7.74 13.57 -13.47
C LEU A 208 -7.89 13.73 -14.98
N ALA A 209 -8.90 13.10 -15.59
CA ALA A 209 -9.05 13.10 -17.05
C ALA A 209 -9.54 14.46 -17.61
N LYS A 210 -10.13 15.33 -16.79
CA LYS A 210 -10.43 16.71 -17.21
C LYS A 210 -9.16 17.52 -17.50
N LEU A 211 -8.03 17.17 -16.90
CA LEU A 211 -6.75 17.86 -17.12
C LEU A 211 -6.10 17.51 -18.46
N THR A 212 -6.56 16.45 -19.14
CA THR A 212 -6.04 16.03 -20.44
C THR A 212 -6.80 16.61 -21.63
N VAL A 213 -7.99 17.17 -21.41
CA VAL A 213 -8.80 17.82 -22.46
C VAL A 213 -8.74 19.33 -22.24
N LYS A 214 -7.72 19.98 -22.82
CA LYS A 214 -7.84 21.42 -23.10
C LYS A 214 -8.70 21.54 -24.36
N VAL A 215 -9.92 22.06 -24.21
CA VAL A 215 -10.69 22.63 -25.32
C VAL A 215 -10.07 23.98 -25.68
#